data_AF-A0A1Y1LAI7-F1
#
_entry.id   AF-A0A1Y1LAI7-F1
#
_cell.length_a   1.000
_cell.length_b   1.000
_cell.length_c   1.000
_cell.angle_alpha   90.00
_cell.angle_beta   90.00
_cell.angle_gamma   90.00
#
_symmetry.space_group_name_H-M   'P 1'
#
loop_
_entity.id
_entity.type
_entity.pdbx_description
1 polymer ?
#
loop_
_entity_poly.entity_id
_entity_poly.type
_entity_poly.pdbx_seq_one_letter_code
_entity_poly.pdbx_strand_id
1 'polypeptide(L)'
;MVEQQRAKDEASGSEVAKILKGFIMRKVIKQTIMTTVYGVTRFGARLQIAKQLKDIENFPKEHVWAASSYLTGRTFDSLRSMFTSTREIQDWFTECARLISSVGNENVEWVTPLGLPIVQPYNKYRSFGSRPLYEPFHMDKYEKPNVMKQKNAFPPNFIHSLDSSHMMLTSLWCERKGLVFVSVHDCYWTHASTVAVMNEICRKQFVELHSQNILENLSQFLTERFSYGIGDFSDSASAGDMSKLKLNRALAKLPKTGDFDIKEVLQSVYFFS
;
A
#
# COMPACT_ATOMS: atom_id res chain seq x y z
N MET A 1 5.24 15.32 -16.36
CA MET A 1 4.79 16.07 -15.17
C MET A 1 5.94 16.60 -14.33
N VAL A 2 6.79 15.74 -13.72
CA VAL A 2 7.92 16.22 -12.89
C VAL A 2 8.88 17.14 -13.66
N GLU A 3 9.25 16.80 -14.89
CA GLU A 3 10.10 17.67 -15.73
C GLU A 3 9.42 18.98 -16.11
N GLN A 4 8.10 18.97 -16.35
CA GLN A 4 7.34 20.19 -16.65
C GLN A 4 7.28 21.12 -15.41
N GLN A 5 7.13 20.55 -14.21
CA GLN A 5 7.19 21.31 -12.95
C GLN A 5 8.61 21.86 -12.72
N ARG A 6 9.65 21.07 -13.01
CA ARG A 6 11.04 21.52 -12.98
C ARG A 6 11.30 22.70 -13.91
N ALA A 7 10.83 22.63 -15.16
CA ALA A 7 10.99 23.72 -16.11
C ALA A 7 10.28 25.01 -15.65
N LYS A 8 9.09 24.91 -15.04
CA LYS A 8 8.38 26.07 -14.46
C LYS A 8 9.13 26.67 -13.27
N ASP A 9 9.68 25.83 -12.40
CA ASP A 9 10.45 26.28 -11.23
C ASP A 9 11.80 26.89 -11.64
N GLU A 10 12.45 26.36 -12.68
CA GLU A 10 13.65 26.95 -13.31
C GLU A 10 13.34 28.36 -13.82
N ALA A 11 12.23 28.54 -14.55
CA ALA A 11 11.79 29.84 -15.02
C ALA A 11 11.43 30.82 -13.89
N SER A 12 11.08 30.31 -12.71
CA SER A 12 10.79 31.09 -11.50
C SER A 12 12.04 31.36 -10.65
N GLY A 13 13.24 31.01 -11.13
CA GLY A 13 14.52 31.28 -10.45
C GLY A 13 14.99 30.19 -9.47
N SER A 14 14.43 28.98 -9.51
CA SER A 14 14.85 27.90 -8.62
C SER A 14 16.19 27.28 -9.06
N GLU A 15 17.24 27.49 -8.26
CA GLU A 15 18.59 26.98 -8.56
C GLU A 15 18.64 25.44 -8.60
N VAL A 16 17.94 24.77 -7.66
CA VAL A 16 17.86 23.30 -7.66
C VAL A 16 17.17 22.75 -8.91
N ALA A 17 16.15 23.46 -9.43
CA ALA A 17 15.46 23.06 -10.64
C ALA A 17 16.36 23.22 -11.87
N LYS A 18 17.20 24.26 -11.90
CA LYS A 18 18.21 24.48 -12.95
C LYS A 18 19.27 23.37 -12.95
N ILE A 19 19.82 23.01 -11.78
CA ILE A 19 20.80 21.92 -11.62
C ILE A 19 20.23 20.57 -12.09
N LEU A 20 18.95 20.33 -11.87
CA LEU A 20 18.27 19.08 -12.25
C LEU A 20 17.97 18.94 -13.75
N LYS A 21 18.22 19.98 -14.54
CA LYS A 21 17.95 19.97 -15.99
C LYS A 21 18.76 18.87 -16.67
N GLY A 22 18.07 17.97 -17.37
CA GLY A 22 18.68 16.82 -18.04
C GLY A 22 18.96 15.61 -17.14
N PHE A 23 18.72 15.70 -15.83
CA PHE A 23 18.96 14.60 -14.89
C PHE A 23 17.69 13.89 -14.40
N ILE A 24 16.50 14.37 -14.79
CA ILE A 24 15.21 13.72 -14.47
C ILE A 24 14.97 12.54 -15.41
N MET A 25 15.66 11.44 -15.15
CA MET A 25 15.52 10.18 -15.89
C MET A 25 14.53 9.23 -15.21
N ARG A 26 13.90 8.34 -15.99
CA ARG A 26 13.02 7.28 -15.48
C ARG A 26 13.68 6.49 -14.34
N LYS A 27 14.95 6.11 -14.50
CA LYS A 27 15.72 5.36 -13.50
C LYS A 27 15.73 6.03 -12.12
N VAL A 28 15.79 7.37 -12.07
CA VAL A 28 15.87 8.14 -10.83
C VAL A 28 14.58 8.07 -10.01
N ILE A 29 13.42 8.10 -10.68
CA ILE A 29 12.10 8.18 -10.03
C ILE A 29 11.36 6.83 -9.97
N LYS A 30 11.74 5.85 -10.81
CA LYS A 30 11.04 4.56 -10.96
C LYS A 30 10.81 3.86 -9.61
N GLN A 31 11.87 3.72 -8.82
CA GLN A 31 11.79 3.00 -7.55
C GLN A 31 10.84 3.69 -6.56
N THR A 32 10.88 5.02 -6.49
CA THR A 32 9.99 5.80 -5.63
C THR A 32 8.54 5.68 -6.04
N ILE A 33 8.24 5.75 -7.33
CA ILE A 33 6.87 5.55 -7.83
C ILE A 33 6.38 4.14 -7.49
N MET A 34 7.19 3.10 -7.75
CA MET A 34 6.83 1.71 -7.47
C MET A 34 6.62 1.44 -5.98
N THR A 35 7.34 2.11 -5.08
CA THR A 35 7.32 1.79 -3.65
C THR A 35 6.41 2.70 -2.83
N THR A 36 5.91 3.80 -3.41
CA THR A 36 4.99 4.72 -2.71
C THR A 36 3.64 4.06 -2.43
N VAL A 37 3.12 3.26 -3.37
CA VAL A 37 1.89 2.45 -3.16
C VAL A 37 2.08 1.43 -2.04
N TYR A 38 3.33 1.03 -1.76
CA TYR A 38 3.69 0.13 -0.67
C TYR A 38 4.07 0.86 0.64
N GLY A 39 3.66 2.13 0.80
CA GLY A 39 3.80 2.86 2.06
C GLY A 39 5.15 3.53 2.28
N VAL A 40 5.96 3.72 1.24
CA VAL A 40 7.20 4.51 1.36
C VAL A 40 6.89 5.95 1.75
N THR A 41 7.52 6.41 2.84
CA THR A 41 7.41 7.78 3.32
C THR A 41 8.22 8.75 2.44
N ARG A 42 7.93 10.05 2.51
CA ARG A 42 8.76 11.09 1.86
C ARG A 42 10.24 10.97 2.22
N PHE A 43 10.56 10.59 3.46
CA PHE A 43 11.94 10.37 3.88
C PHE A 43 12.57 9.19 3.14
N GLY A 44 11.89 8.05 3.08
CA GLY A 44 12.36 6.86 2.36
C GLY A 44 12.50 7.11 0.86
N ALA A 45 11.51 7.77 0.25
CA ALA A 45 11.52 8.18 -1.15
C ALA A 45 12.73 9.07 -1.48
N ARG A 46 13.01 10.05 -0.63
CA ARG A 46 14.16 10.94 -0.80
C ARG A 46 15.48 10.17 -0.76
N LEU A 47 15.61 9.17 0.11
CA LEU A 47 16.81 8.32 0.15
C LEU A 47 16.96 7.47 -1.12
N GLN A 48 15.87 6.92 -1.66
CA GLN A 48 15.90 6.18 -2.92
C GLN A 48 16.35 7.08 -4.09
N ILE A 49 15.77 8.28 -4.22
CA ILE A 49 16.15 9.24 -5.26
C ILE A 49 17.61 9.69 -5.06
N ALA A 50 18.01 9.99 -3.82
CA ALA A 50 19.38 10.38 -3.52
C ALA A 50 20.39 9.30 -3.92
N LYS A 51 20.08 8.02 -3.69
CA LYS A 51 20.89 6.89 -4.15
C LYS A 51 21.05 6.92 -5.68
N GLN A 52 19.95 7.05 -6.42
CA GLN A 52 20.00 7.09 -7.89
C GLN A 52 20.76 8.31 -8.42
N LEU A 53 20.63 9.49 -7.81
CA LEU A 53 21.39 10.69 -8.19
C LEU A 53 22.89 10.55 -7.91
N LYS A 54 23.27 9.88 -6.80
CA LYS A 54 24.67 9.56 -6.48
C LYS A 54 25.31 8.64 -7.52
N ASP A 55 24.53 7.78 -8.14
CA ASP A 55 25.03 6.82 -9.15
C ASP A 55 25.23 7.46 -10.55
N ILE A 56 24.81 8.72 -10.77
CA ILE A 56 25.00 9.43 -12.05
C ILE A 56 26.35 10.15 -12.05
N GLU A 57 27.32 9.71 -12.86
CA GLU A 57 28.69 10.26 -12.88
C GLU A 57 28.73 11.80 -12.98
N ASN A 58 28.03 12.38 -13.96
CA ASN A 58 28.06 13.81 -14.25
C ASN A 58 27.13 14.68 -13.37
N PHE A 59 26.51 14.13 -12.34
CA PHE A 59 25.64 14.89 -11.45
C PHE A 59 26.43 15.54 -10.29
N PRO A 60 26.27 16.85 -10.02
CA PRO A 60 26.93 17.55 -8.92
C PRO A 60 26.61 16.95 -7.54
N LYS A 61 27.59 16.34 -6.88
CA LYS A 61 27.38 15.49 -5.68
C LYS A 61 26.98 16.28 -4.45
N GLU A 62 27.45 17.51 -4.34
CA GLU A 62 27.10 18.50 -3.33
C GLU A 62 25.60 18.84 -3.35
N HIS A 63 24.94 18.73 -4.50
CA HIS A 63 23.53 19.08 -4.68
C HIS A 63 22.57 17.89 -4.52
N VAL A 64 23.07 16.66 -4.30
CA VAL A 64 22.25 15.44 -4.19
C VAL A 64 21.13 15.59 -3.16
N TRP A 65 21.41 16.22 -2.02
CA TRP A 65 20.42 16.34 -0.96
C TRP A 65 19.28 17.29 -1.30
N ALA A 66 19.62 18.48 -1.80
CA ALA A 66 18.65 19.47 -2.25
C ALA A 66 17.82 18.94 -3.42
N ALA A 67 18.50 18.35 -4.41
CA ALA A 67 17.89 17.77 -5.60
C ALA A 67 16.94 16.60 -5.28
N SER A 68 17.37 15.66 -4.43
CA SER A 68 16.51 14.55 -4.01
C SER A 68 15.29 15.02 -3.22
N SER A 69 15.44 16.03 -2.36
CA SER A 69 14.32 16.64 -1.62
C SER A 69 13.31 17.29 -2.55
N TYR A 70 13.80 18.08 -3.51
CA TYR A 70 12.99 18.71 -4.54
C TYR A 70 12.23 17.68 -5.39
N LEU A 71 12.94 16.68 -5.93
CA LEU A 71 12.34 15.62 -6.76
C LEU A 71 11.33 14.79 -5.98
N THR A 72 11.57 14.54 -4.68
CA THR A 72 10.58 13.88 -3.82
C THR A 72 9.30 14.70 -3.74
N GLY A 73 9.41 16.01 -3.49
CA GLY A 73 8.26 16.92 -3.46
C GLY A 73 7.45 16.86 -4.75
N ARG A 74 8.11 17.07 -5.89
CA ARG A 74 7.47 17.08 -7.22
C ARG A 74 6.90 15.71 -7.64
N THR A 75 7.56 14.62 -7.25
CA THR A 75 7.06 13.26 -7.50
C THR A 75 5.76 13.03 -6.71
N PHE A 76 5.73 13.38 -5.41
CA PHE A 76 4.51 13.27 -4.61
C PHE A 76 3.40 14.22 -5.06
N ASP A 77 3.73 15.42 -5.53
CA ASP A 77 2.76 16.34 -6.15
C ASP A 77 2.11 15.69 -7.38
N SER A 78 2.93 15.11 -8.26
CA SER A 78 2.46 14.44 -9.47
C SER A 78 1.60 13.21 -9.16
N LEU A 79 2.02 12.37 -8.20
CA LEU A 79 1.25 11.20 -7.77
C LEU A 79 -0.11 11.61 -7.19
N ARG A 80 -0.14 12.69 -6.40
CA ARG A 80 -1.39 13.20 -5.81
C ARG A 80 -2.40 13.68 -6.86
N SER A 81 -1.93 14.28 -7.95
CA SER A 81 -2.83 14.71 -9.03
C SER A 81 -3.28 13.55 -9.93
N MET A 82 -2.49 12.49 -10.04
CA MET A 82 -2.77 11.35 -10.93
C MET A 82 -3.65 10.28 -10.28
N PHE A 83 -3.52 10.07 -8.96
CA PHE A 83 -4.10 8.92 -8.26
C PHE A 83 -4.99 9.35 -7.09
N THR A 84 -5.99 10.20 -7.37
CA THR A 84 -6.92 10.74 -6.36
C THR A 84 -7.69 9.62 -5.64
N SER A 85 -8.33 8.72 -6.40
CA SER A 85 -9.12 7.61 -5.82
C SER A 85 -8.26 6.62 -5.03
N THR A 86 -7.08 6.26 -5.55
CA THR A 86 -6.13 5.40 -4.82
C THR A 86 -5.75 6.02 -3.47
N ARG A 87 -5.53 7.34 -3.44
CA ARG A 87 -5.22 8.05 -2.21
C ARG A 87 -6.41 8.04 -1.24
N GLU A 88 -7.63 8.24 -1.71
CA GLU A 88 -8.82 8.18 -0.85
C GLU A 88 -8.96 6.81 -0.17
N ILE A 89 -8.70 5.73 -0.90
CA ILE A 89 -8.68 4.36 -0.34
C ILE A 89 -7.54 4.20 0.68
N GLN A 90 -6.33 4.67 0.36
CA GLN A 90 -5.19 4.60 1.28
C GLN A 90 -5.41 5.41 2.56
N ASP A 91 -6.00 6.60 2.45
CA ASP A 91 -6.35 7.47 3.58
C ASP A 91 -7.44 6.80 4.44
N TRP A 92 -8.43 6.15 3.82
CA TRP A 92 -9.46 5.36 4.51
C TRP A 92 -8.87 4.18 5.28
N PHE A 93 -8.02 3.36 4.64
CA PHE A 93 -7.30 2.26 5.30
C PHE A 93 -6.48 2.76 6.49
N THR A 94 -5.71 3.83 6.30
CA THR A 94 -4.84 4.39 7.35
C THR A 94 -5.66 4.87 8.55
N GLU A 95 -6.80 5.52 8.32
CA GLU A 95 -7.67 5.99 9.40
C GLU A 95 -8.37 4.84 10.13
N CYS A 96 -8.86 3.83 9.40
CA CYS A 96 -9.44 2.62 10.01
C CYS A 96 -8.43 1.92 10.93
N ALA A 97 -7.25 1.60 10.40
CA ALA A 97 -6.19 0.95 11.16
C ALA A 97 -5.73 1.77 12.38
N ARG A 98 -5.64 3.11 12.24
CA ARG A 98 -5.33 3.99 13.36
C ARG A 98 -6.40 3.90 14.44
N LEU A 99 -7.68 3.94 14.08
CA LEU A 99 -8.79 3.92 15.04
C LEU A 99 -8.94 2.54 15.70
N ILE A 100 -8.85 1.44 14.94
CA ILE A 100 -8.87 0.06 15.47
C ILE A 100 -7.79 -0.10 16.56
N SER A 101 -6.55 0.27 16.26
CA SER A 101 -5.46 0.09 17.22
C SER A 101 -5.44 1.11 18.36
N SER A 102 -5.92 2.34 18.16
CA SER A 102 -5.88 3.38 19.20
C SER A 102 -7.08 3.39 20.13
N VAL A 103 -8.26 3.04 19.61
CA VAL A 103 -9.54 3.00 20.36
C VAL A 103 -9.82 1.59 20.84
N GLY A 104 -9.76 0.60 19.94
CA GLY A 104 -9.98 -0.82 20.26
C GLY A 104 -8.83 -1.46 21.02
N ASN A 105 -7.61 -0.90 20.90
CA ASN A 105 -6.38 -1.53 21.40
C ASN A 105 -6.19 -2.94 20.81
N GLU A 106 -6.60 -3.12 19.54
CA GLU A 106 -6.50 -4.37 18.79
C GLU A 106 -5.56 -4.25 17.58
N ASN A 107 -5.07 -5.40 17.13
CA ASN A 107 -4.35 -5.52 15.87
C ASN A 107 -5.34 -5.53 14.70
N VAL A 108 -4.94 -4.96 13.57
CA VAL A 108 -5.77 -4.99 12.37
C VAL A 108 -5.74 -6.40 11.78
N GLU A 109 -6.92 -6.92 11.46
CA GLU A 109 -7.09 -8.19 10.78
C GLU A 109 -8.15 -8.10 9.67
N TRP A 110 -8.03 -8.98 8.68
CA TRP A 110 -8.98 -9.11 7.58
C TRP A 110 -8.90 -10.52 6.98
N VAL A 111 -9.82 -10.84 6.07
CA VAL A 111 -9.82 -12.09 5.32
C VAL A 111 -9.68 -11.77 3.83
N THR A 112 -8.81 -12.47 3.12
CA THR A 112 -8.66 -12.28 1.67
C THR A 112 -9.89 -12.80 0.92
N PRO A 113 -10.11 -12.40 -0.35
CA PRO A 113 -11.17 -12.97 -1.19
C PRO A 113 -11.09 -14.51 -1.36
N LEU A 114 -9.94 -15.12 -1.06
CA LEU A 114 -9.75 -16.58 -1.05
C LEU A 114 -9.97 -17.24 0.32
N GLY A 115 -10.42 -16.48 1.32
CA GLY A 115 -10.71 -17.01 2.65
C GLY A 115 -9.50 -17.12 3.59
N LEU A 116 -8.36 -16.52 3.26
CA LEU A 116 -7.17 -16.56 4.12
C LEU A 116 -7.26 -15.44 5.18
N PRO A 117 -7.32 -15.75 6.49
CA PRO A 117 -7.25 -14.74 7.53
C PRO A 117 -5.84 -14.16 7.66
N ILE A 118 -5.74 -12.84 7.79
CA ILE A 118 -4.48 -12.10 7.94
C ILE A 118 -4.59 -11.20 9.16
N VAL A 119 -3.57 -11.22 10.01
CA VAL A 119 -3.43 -10.35 11.19
C VAL A 119 -2.09 -9.62 11.12
N GLN A 120 -2.07 -8.33 11.40
CA GLN A 120 -0.83 -7.56 11.51
C GLN A 120 -0.16 -7.78 12.88
N PRO A 121 1.07 -8.34 12.93
CA PRO A 121 1.72 -8.71 14.20
C PRO A 121 2.44 -7.53 14.89
N TYR A 122 2.07 -6.29 14.58
CA TYR A 122 2.83 -5.12 15.04
C TYR A 122 2.42 -4.70 16.44
N ASN A 123 3.12 -5.24 17.43
CA ASN A 123 2.96 -4.88 18.83
C ASN A 123 4.08 -3.96 19.33
N LYS A 124 3.86 -3.32 20.48
CA LYS A 124 4.90 -2.60 21.22
C LYS A 124 5.69 -3.60 22.05
N TYR A 125 6.91 -3.89 21.64
CA TYR A 125 7.86 -4.62 22.48
C TYR A 125 8.19 -3.80 23.73
N ARG A 126 8.06 -4.41 24.91
CA ARG A 126 8.66 -3.86 26.12
C ARG A 126 10.16 -4.10 26.02
N SER A 127 10.95 -3.03 26.02
CA SER A 127 12.39 -3.15 26.27
C SER A 127 12.53 -3.62 27.72
N PHE A 128 12.68 -4.93 27.93
CA PHE A 128 13.15 -5.42 29.21
C PHE A 128 14.63 -5.03 29.30
N GLY A 129 14.88 -3.87 29.91
CA GLY A 129 16.21 -3.59 30.45
C GLY A 129 16.58 -4.75 31.37
N SER A 130 17.64 -5.48 31.01
CA SER A 130 18.30 -6.50 31.83
C SER A 130 17.37 -7.43 32.62
N ARG A 131 16.99 -8.58 32.05
CA ARG A 131 16.47 -9.71 32.83
C ARG A 131 17.18 -11.03 32.47
N PRO A 132 17.33 -11.94 33.45
CA PRO A 132 18.38 -12.97 33.47
C PRO A 132 18.11 -14.14 32.53
N LEU A 133 19.18 -14.92 32.30
CA LEU A 133 19.41 -15.89 31.22
C LEU A 133 18.43 -17.07 31.10
N TYR A 134 17.37 -17.17 31.91
CA TYR A 134 16.44 -18.30 31.92
C TYR A 134 15.03 -17.87 32.32
N GLU A 135 14.22 -17.45 31.35
CA GLU A 135 12.76 -17.57 31.44
C GLU A 135 12.22 -18.04 30.07
N PRO A 136 11.32 -19.03 30.02
CA PRO A 136 10.72 -19.47 28.77
C PRO A 136 9.93 -18.30 28.15
N PHE A 137 10.07 -18.07 26.85
CA PHE A 137 9.28 -17.08 26.09
C PHE A 137 7.78 -17.33 26.28
N HIS A 138 7.17 -16.67 27.25
CA HIS A 138 5.72 -16.51 27.30
C HIS A 138 5.36 -15.48 26.22
N MET A 139 4.87 -15.95 25.08
CA MET A 139 4.11 -15.13 24.13
C MET A 139 2.87 -14.61 24.87
N ASP A 140 3.02 -13.43 25.46
CA ASP A 140 2.00 -12.88 26.34
C ASP A 140 0.82 -12.39 25.50
N LYS A 141 -0.40 -12.80 25.89
CA LYS A 141 -1.69 -12.48 25.26
C LYS A 141 -2.05 -10.97 25.29
N TYR A 142 -1.12 -10.12 25.71
CA TYR A 142 -1.36 -8.74 26.15
C TYR A 142 -0.35 -7.71 25.64
N GLU A 143 0.31 -7.96 24.50
CA GLU A 143 1.11 -6.91 23.88
C GLU A 143 0.21 -5.87 23.20
N LYS A 144 0.33 -4.60 23.62
CA LYS A 144 -0.45 -3.52 23.03
C LYS A 144 -0.04 -3.27 21.57
N PRO A 145 -0.98 -3.02 20.65
CA PRO A 145 -0.68 -2.72 19.26
C PRO A 145 0.22 -1.49 19.13
N ASN A 146 1.17 -1.55 18.21
CA ASN A 146 1.91 -0.39 17.77
C ASN A 146 1.11 0.35 16.70
N VAL A 147 0.28 1.31 17.14
CA VAL A 147 -0.62 2.11 16.30
C VAL A 147 0.07 2.69 15.06
N MET A 148 1.32 3.15 15.18
CA MET A 148 2.04 3.75 14.04
C MET A 148 2.40 2.69 12.99
N LYS A 149 2.83 1.51 13.41
CA LYS A 149 3.16 0.41 12.49
C LYS A 149 1.90 -0.19 11.86
N GLN A 150 0.86 -0.44 12.66
CA GLN A 150 -0.44 -0.94 12.21
C GLN A 150 -1.00 -0.06 11.08
N LYS A 151 -1.17 1.25 11.33
CA LYS A 151 -1.75 2.17 10.34
C LYS A 151 -0.92 2.32 9.06
N ASN A 152 0.42 2.34 9.17
CA ASN A 152 1.28 2.56 8.01
C ASN A 152 1.44 1.28 7.17
N ALA A 153 1.30 0.12 7.78
CA ALA A 153 1.46 -1.17 7.11
C ALA A 153 0.14 -1.73 6.57
N PHE A 154 -1.02 -1.25 7.04
CA PHE A 154 -2.30 -1.81 6.61
C PHE A 154 -2.55 -1.63 5.10
N PRO A 155 -2.42 -0.42 4.49
CA PRO A 155 -2.56 -0.29 3.05
C PRO A 155 -1.65 -1.21 2.22
N PRO A 156 -0.31 -1.25 2.42
CA PRO A 156 0.54 -2.14 1.64
C PRO A 156 0.23 -3.62 1.86
N ASN A 157 0.00 -4.04 3.11
CA ASN A 157 -0.27 -5.45 3.40
C ASN A 157 -1.61 -5.90 2.78
N PHE A 158 -2.62 -5.03 2.77
CA PHE A 158 -3.89 -5.33 2.13
C PHE A 158 -3.72 -5.51 0.61
N ILE A 159 -3.02 -4.61 -0.07
CA ILE A 159 -2.74 -4.73 -1.51
C ILE A 159 -1.93 -5.99 -1.80
N HIS A 160 -0.87 -6.29 -1.03
CA HIS A 160 -0.12 -7.53 -1.17
C HIS A 160 -0.97 -8.79 -1.00
N SER A 161 -1.98 -8.74 -0.14
CA SER A 161 -2.92 -9.85 0.02
C SER A 161 -3.82 -10.06 -1.21
N LEU A 162 -4.16 -8.98 -1.94
CA LEU A 162 -4.87 -9.05 -3.21
C LEU A 162 -3.96 -9.55 -4.34
N ASP A 163 -2.72 -9.06 -4.43
CA ASP A 163 -1.74 -9.53 -5.41
C ASP A 163 -1.48 -11.03 -5.23
N SER A 164 -1.36 -11.49 -3.98
CA SER A 164 -1.24 -12.91 -3.65
C SER A 164 -2.49 -13.69 -4.06
N SER A 165 -3.68 -13.14 -3.85
CA SER A 165 -4.94 -13.79 -4.25
C SER A 165 -5.04 -13.93 -5.78
N HIS A 166 -4.66 -12.88 -6.53
CA HIS A 166 -4.61 -12.90 -7.98
C HIS A 166 -3.59 -13.91 -8.52
N MET A 167 -2.41 -13.98 -7.91
CA MET A 167 -1.36 -14.95 -8.24
C MET A 167 -1.83 -16.39 -8.00
N MET A 168 -2.46 -16.66 -6.85
CA MET A 168 -3.00 -17.98 -6.52
C MET A 168 -4.13 -18.39 -7.45
N LEU A 169 -5.05 -17.48 -7.79
CA LEU A 169 -6.10 -17.76 -8.79
C LEU A 169 -5.48 -18.09 -10.15
N THR A 170 -4.53 -17.27 -10.60
CA THR A 170 -3.84 -17.47 -11.87
C THR A 170 -3.14 -18.83 -11.91
N SER A 171 -2.45 -19.23 -10.84
CA SER A 171 -1.75 -20.51 -10.76
C SER A 171 -2.70 -21.70 -10.83
N LEU A 172 -3.80 -21.68 -10.06
CA LEU A 172 -4.81 -22.75 -10.05
C LEU A 172 -5.45 -22.93 -11.43
N TRP A 173 -5.75 -21.84 -12.14
CA TRP A 173 -6.33 -21.92 -13.48
C TRP A 173 -5.32 -22.31 -14.56
N CYS A 174 -4.04 -21.95 -14.39
CA CYS A 174 -2.96 -22.46 -15.23
C CYS A 174 -2.81 -23.98 -15.07
N GLU A 175 -2.78 -24.47 -13.83
CA GLU A 175 -2.71 -25.91 -13.52
C GLU A 175 -3.88 -26.68 -14.15
N ARG A 176 -5.12 -26.18 -14.01
CA ARG A 176 -6.30 -26.80 -14.65
C ARG A 176 -6.22 -26.87 -16.16
N LYS A 177 -5.47 -25.97 -16.81
CA LYS A 177 -5.21 -26.00 -18.26
C LYS A 177 -3.93 -26.76 -18.64
N GLY A 178 -3.25 -27.39 -17.67
CA GLY A 178 -2.02 -28.15 -17.89
C GLY A 178 -0.78 -27.28 -18.10
N LEU A 179 -0.78 -26.03 -17.65
CA LEU A 179 0.37 -25.13 -17.73
C LEU A 179 1.26 -25.30 -16.49
N VAL A 180 2.58 -25.34 -16.72
CA VAL A 180 3.55 -25.09 -15.65
C VAL A 180 3.51 -23.61 -15.30
N PHE A 181 3.37 -23.30 -14.01
CA PHE A 181 3.32 -21.93 -13.49
C PHE A 181 4.25 -21.79 -12.29
N VAL A 182 5.06 -20.74 -12.28
CA VAL A 182 5.86 -20.30 -11.13
C VAL A 182 5.72 -18.79 -11.01
N SER A 183 5.77 -18.26 -9.80
CA SER A 183 5.72 -16.81 -9.58
C SER A 183 6.81 -16.33 -8.64
N VAL A 184 7.37 -15.16 -8.95
CA VAL A 184 8.12 -14.33 -8.00
C VAL A 184 7.29 -13.07 -7.78
N HIS A 185 6.40 -13.10 -6.78
CA HIS A 185 5.39 -12.06 -6.55
C HIS A 185 4.56 -11.72 -7.80
N ASP A 186 4.78 -10.54 -8.38
CA ASP A 186 4.09 -9.99 -9.56
C ASP A 186 4.71 -10.45 -10.89
N CYS A 187 5.73 -11.30 -10.86
CA CYS A 187 6.36 -11.87 -12.05
C CYS A 187 5.91 -13.32 -12.26
N TYR A 188 5.14 -13.57 -13.32
CA TYR A 188 4.58 -14.90 -13.62
C TYR A 188 5.36 -15.60 -14.73
N TRP A 189 5.76 -16.84 -14.48
CA TRP A 189 6.64 -17.62 -15.35
C TRP A 189 5.93 -18.89 -15.80
N THR A 190 6.11 -19.23 -17.08
CA THR A 190 5.63 -20.45 -17.73
C THR A 190 6.56 -20.80 -18.90
N HIS A 191 6.31 -21.89 -19.62
CA HIS A 191 7.06 -22.19 -20.84
C HIS A 191 6.76 -21.20 -21.96
N ALA A 192 7.73 -20.94 -22.85
CA ALA A 192 7.58 -19.96 -23.93
C ALA A 192 6.35 -20.23 -24.82
N SER A 193 6.00 -21.51 -25.05
CA SER A 193 4.84 -21.92 -25.83
C SER A 193 3.48 -21.62 -25.17
N THR A 194 3.45 -21.34 -23.86
CA THR A 194 2.21 -21.17 -23.09
C THR A 194 2.00 -19.75 -22.56
N VAL A 195 2.89 -18.81 -22.87
CA VAL A 195 2.80 -17.40 -22.43
C VAL A 195 1.47 -16.75 -22.83
N ALA A 196 1.01 -16.95 -24.06
CA ALA A 196 -0.24 -16.38 -24.54
C ALA A 196 -1.45 -16.86 -23.72
N VAL A 197 -1.49 -18.16 -23.38
CA VAL A 197 -2.55 -18.77 -22.58
C VAL A 197 -2.47 -18.28 -21.13
N MET A 198 -1.27 -18.20 -20.54
CA MET A 198 -1.08 -17.65 -19.21
C MET A 198 -1.54 -16.18 -19.12
N ASN A 199 -1.25 -15.35 -20.12
CA ASN A 199 -1.67 -13.95 -20.14
C ASN A 199 -3.20 -13.79 -20.27
N GLU A 200 -3.87 -14.70 -20.98
CA GLU A 200 -5.34 -14.76 -21.00
C GLU A 200 -5.90 -15.10 -19.62
N ILE A 201 -5.35 -16.12 -18.95
CA ILE A 201 -5.77 -16.53 -17.60
C ILE A 201 -5.53 -15.40 -16.60
N CYS A 202 -4.32 -14.82 -16.59
CA CYS A 202 -3.93 -13.72 -15.72
C CYS A 202 -4.93 -12.56 -15.79
N ARG A 203 -5.25 -12.08 -16.98
CA ARG A 203 -6.23 -10.99 -17.19
C ARG A 203 -7.63 -11.39 -16.72
N LYS A 204 -8.08 -12.61 -17.04
CA LYS A 204 -9.38 -13.12 -16.60
C LYS A 204 -9.49 -13.18 -15.08
N GLN A 205 -8.48 -13.70 -14.39
CA GLN A 205 -8.49 -13.80 -12.94
C GLN A 205 -8.38 -12.44 -12.25
N PHE A 206 -7.67 -11.48 -12.86
CA PHE A 206 -7.65 -10.11 -12.34
C PHE A 206 -9.03 -9.47 -12.40
N VAL A 207 -9.70 -9.58 -13.55
CA VAL A 207 -11.05 -9.04 -13.75
C VAL A 207 -12.03 -9.72 -12.80
N GLU A 208 -12.00 -11.05 -12.68
CA GLU A 208 -12.90 -11.78 -11.78
C GLU A 208 -12.69 -11.38 -10.31
N LEU A 209 -11.44 -11.27 -9.87
CA LEU A 209 -11.10 -10.85 -8.51
C LEU A 209 -11.64 -9.44 -8.22
N HIS A 210 -11.33 -8.47 -9.08
CA HIS A 210 -11.71 -7.06 -8.90
C HIS A 210 -13.16 -6.74 -9.29
N SER A 211 -13.89 -7.68 -9.87
CA SER A 211 -15.35 -7.57 -10.06
C SER A 211 -16.13 -7.88 -8.79
N GLN A 212 -15.48 -8.41 -7.76
CA GLN A 212 -16.07 -8.57 -6.43
C GLN A 212 -16.12 -7.23 -5.69
N ASN A 213 -17.07 -7.09 -4.77
CA ASN A 213 -17.21 -5.92 -3.90
C ASN A 213 -16.17 -5.94 -2.76
N ILE A 214 -14.88 -5.89 -3.10
CA ILE A 214 -13.77 -6.12 -2.15
C ILE A 214 -13.80 -5.12 -0.99
N LEU A 215 -14.02 -3.82 -1.28
CA LEU A 215 -13.98 -2.78 -0.24
C LEU A 215 -15.21 -2.85 0.66
N GLU A 216 -16.37 -3.16 0.10
CA GLU A 216 -17.62 -3.37 0.81
C GLU A 216 -17.52 -4.58 1.74
N ASN A 217 -17.03 -5.71 1.23
CA ASN A 217 -16.81 -6.92 2.02
C ASN A 217 -15.83 -6.67 3.17
N LEU A 218 -14.75 -5.92 2.91
CA LEU A 218 -13.81 -5.51 3.95
C LEU A 218 -14.49 -4.59 4.98
N SER A 219 -15.23 -3.57 4.54
CA SER A 219 -15.93 -2.64 5.43
C SER A 219 -16.94 -3.37 6.32
N GLN A 220 -17.68 -4.32 5.76
CA GLN A 220 -18.59 -5.19 6.50
C GLN A 220 -17.84 -6.01 7.55
N PHE A 221 -16.78 -6.72 7.15
CA PHE A 221 -15.95 -7.51 8.06
C PHE A 221 -15.40 -6.67 9.21
N LEU A 222 -14.80 -5.51 8.90
CA LEU A 222 -14.22 -4.63 9.92
C LEU A 222 -15.30 -4.09 10.86
N THR A 223 -16.49 -3.77 10.34
CA THR A 223 -17.61 -3.30 11.16
C THR A 223 -18.09 -4.41 12.09
N GLU A 224 -18.31 -5.62 11.59
CA GLU A 224 -18.72 -6.77 12.40
C GLU A 224 -17.69 -7.10 13.49
N ARG A 225 -16.39 -6.96 13.19
CA ARG A 225 -15.29 -7.35 14.07
C ARG A 225 -14.89 -6.29 15.11
N PHE A 226 -14.97 -5.01 14.75
CA PHE A 226 -14.36 -3.92 15.53
C PHE A 226 -15.32 -2.79 15.89
N SER A 227 -16.57 -2.80 15.41
CA SER A 227 -17.53 -1.76 15.79
C SER A 227 -18.05 -1.97 17.21
N TYR A 228 -18.49 -0.86 17.82
CA TYR A 228 -19.10 -0.84 19.13
C TYR A 228 -20.63 -0.79 19.03
N GLY A 229 -21.32 -1.63 19.80
CA GLY A 229 -22.77 -1.67 19.90
C GLY A 229 -23.34 -0.66 20.90
N ILE A 230 -24.66 -0.58 20.99
CA ILE A 230 -25.36 0.37 21.89
C ILE A 230 -24.93 0.20 23.35
N GLY A 231 -24.69 -1.04 23.79
CA GLY A 231 -24.27 -1.35 25.17
C GLY A 231 -22.83 -0.96 25.51
N ASP A 232 -22.02 -0.58 24.52
CA ASP A 232 -20.64 -0.15 24.72
C ASP A 232 -20.52 1.35 25.03
N PHE A 233 -21.61 2.11 24.94
CA PHE A 233 -21.65 3.54 25.19
C PHE A 233 -22.11 3.85 26.61
N SER A 234 -21.51 4.86 27.22
CA SER A 234 -22.00 5.37 28.51
C SER A 234 -23.18 6.34 28.32
N ASP A 235 -24.07 6.43 29.31
CA ASP A 235 -25.21 7.35 29.29
C ASP A 235 -24.80 8.83 29.23
N SER A 236 -23.59 9.14 29.69
CA SER A 236 -23.01 10.48 29.67
C SER A 236 -22.01 10.59 28.52
N ALA A 237 -22.47 10.96 27.32
CA ALA A 237 -21.69 11.11 26.07
C ALA A 237 -20.21 11.50 26.26
N SER A 238 -19.36 10.52 26.54
CA SER A 238 -18.00 10.74 27.02
C SER A 238 -17.04 10.93 25.85
N ALA A 239 -15.83 11.44 26.11
CA ALA A 239 -14.78 11.51 25.08
C ALA A 239 -14.42 10.11 24.51
N GLY A 240 -14.57 9.06 25.32
CA GLY A 240 -14.42 7.67 24.89
C GLY A 240 -15.51 7.25 23.91
N ASP A 241 -16.78 7.56 24.22
CA ASP A 241 -17.93 7.26 23.37
C ASP A 241 -17.83 7.97 22.01
N MET A 242 -17.39 9.23 22.01
CA MET A 242 -17.14 9.97 20.78
C MET A 242 -16.05 9.33 19.90
N SER A 243 -15.02 8.73 20.52
CA SER A 243 -13.96 8.02 19.80
C SER A 243 -14.44 6.70 19.21
N LYS A 244 -15.29 5.96 19.94
CA LYS A 244 -15.96 4.74 19.47
C LYS A 244 -16.91 5.03 18.31
N LEU A 245 -17.72 6.09 18.40
CA LEU A 245 -18.58 6.55 17.30
C LEU A 245 -17.76 6.95 16.07
N LYS A 246 -16.61 7.60 16.28
CA LYS A 246 -15.69 7.93 15.18
C LYS A 246 -15.14 6.68 14.50
N LEU A 247 -14.80 5.63 15.25
CA LEU A 247 -14.41 4.33 14.69
C LEU A 247 -15.55 3.76 13.83
N ASN A 248 -16.75 3.58 14.39
CA ASN A 248 -17.89 3.03 13.64
C ASN A 248 -18.16 3.79 12.33
N ARG A 249 -18.10 5.14 12.37
CA ARG A 249 -18.26 5.97 11.17
C ARG A 249 -17.13 5.77 10.16
N ALA A 250 -15.88 5.65 10.60
CA ALA A 250 -14.75 5.45 9.71
C ALA A 250 -14.84 4.11 8.98
N LEU A 251 -15.21 3.04 9.70
CA LEU A 251 -15.35 1.69 9.14
C LEU A 251 -16.41 1.63 8.03
N ALA A 252 -17.51 2.37 8.19
CA ALA A 252 -18.61 2.40 7.22
C ALA A 252 -18.44 3.43 6.08
N LYS A 253 -17.44 4.33 6.16
CA LYS A 253 -17.25 5.40 5.17
C LYS A 253 -16.43 4.92 3.97
N LEU A 254 -17.07 4.16 3.10
CA LEU A 254 -16.45 3.66 1.87
C LEU A 254 -16.03 4.81 0.93
N PRO A 255 -14.80 4.76 0.37
CA PRO A 255 -14.39 5.59 -0.75
C PRO A 255 -15.26 5.37 -1.98
N LYS A 256 -15.40 6.40 -2.84
CA LYS A 256 -16.15 6.27 -4.09
C LYS A 256 -15.34 5.53 -5.14
N THR A 257 -16.01 4.69 -5.93
CA THR A 257 -15.44 4.07 -7.12
C THR A 257 -15.42 5.05 -8.29
N GLY A 258 -14.49 4.82 -9.23
CA GLY A 258 -14.48 5.53 -10.51
C GLY A 258 -15.46 4.93 -11.52
N ASP A 259 -15.29 5.32 -12.78
CA ASP A 259 -16.10 4.92 -13.94
C ASP A 259 -15.38 3.97 -14.91
N PHE A 260 -14.14 3.56 -14.58
CA PHE A 260 -13.37 2.62 -15.39
C PHE A 260 -14.06 1.25 -15.49
N ASP A 261 -14.28 0.76 -16.72
CA ASP A 261 -14.77 -0.60 -16.96
C ASP A 261 -13.62 -1.61 -16.81
N ILE A 262 -13.66 -2.40 -15.74
CA ILE A 262 -12.66 -3.41 -15.43
C ILE A 262 -12.46 -4.43 -16.58
N LYS A 263 -13.46 -4.63 -17.44
CA LYS A 263 -13.38 -5.55 -18.58
C LYS A 263 -12.37 -5.10 -19.64
N GLU A 264 -11.98 -3.83 -19.68
CA GLU A 264 -10.92 -3.35 -20.58
C GLU A 264 -9.58 -4.06 -20.35
N VAL A 265 -9.33 -4.55 -19.12
CA VAL A 265 -8.13 -5.34 -18.79
C VAL A 265 -8.02 -6.59 -19.65
N LEU A 266 -9.13 -7.22 -20.05
CA LEU A 266 -9.13 -8.43 -20.89
C LEU A 266 -8.45 -8.21 -22.24
N GLN A 267 -8.50 -6.98 -22.77
CA GLN A 267 -7.93 -6.62 -24.08
C GLN A 267 -6.56 -5.93 -23.96
N SER A 268 -6.12 -5.61 -22.74
CA SER A 268 -4.86 -4.90 -22.53
C SER A 268 -3.66 -5.82 -22.77
N VAL A 269 -2.88 -5.53 -23.82
CA VAL A 269 -1.66 -6.29 -24.17
C VAL A 269 -0.53 -6.04 -23.17
N TYR A 270 -0.47 -4.84 -22.60
CA TYR A 270 0.60 -4.41 -21.69
C TYR A 270 0.22 -4.51 -20.21
N PHE A 271 -0.88 -5.19 -19.89
CA PHE A 271 -1.29 -5.42 -18.50
C PHE A 271 -0.26 -6.30 -17.77
N PHE A 272 0.16 -7.39 -18.40
CA PHE A 272 1.25 -8.26 -17.97
C PHE A 272 2.11 -8.56 -19.22
N SER A 273 3.34 -8.05 -19.23
CA SER A 273 4.27 -8.12 -20.38
C SER A 273 5.71 -8.21 -19.93
#